data_AF-A0AAU4DUQ5-F1
#
_entry.id   AF-A0AAU4DUQ5-F1
#
_cell.length_a   1.000
_cell.length_b   1.000
_cell.length_c   1.000
_cell.angle_alpha   90.00
_cell.angle_beta   90.00
_cell.angle_gamma   90.00
#
_symmetry.space_group_name_H-M   'P 1'
#
loop_
_entity.id
_entity.type
_entity.pdbx_description
1 polymer ?
#
loop_
_entity_poly.entity_id
_entity_poly.type
_entity_poly.pdbx_seq_one_letter_code
_entity_poly.pdbx_strand_id
1 'polypeptide(L)'
;MRRPADDHPNETPVRSTRPTIGTTTASDDNDYWQRWIARLLAVLAADPSDQLAWAGEHQVRTAAVADDVEFILHLAEGMVERGTLEPETFQDLKIIDRLFGEMDARSRASRWAEALAADVIWSEVRTVARQILIARLGEWCLPLPRRVPPQHSYD
;
A
#
# COMPACT_ATOMS: atom_id res chain seq x y z
N MET A 1 -13.18 -74.42 -3.57
CA MET A 1 -12.46 -74.12 -4.84
C MET A 1 -12.03 -72.64 -4.78
N ARG A 2 -10.75 -72.34 -5.09
CA ARG A 2 -10.07 -71.03 -5.21
C ARG A 2 -9.66 -70.23 -3.94
N ARG A 3 -8.45 -70.55 -3.46
CA ARG A 3 -7.22 -69.74 -3.19
C ARG A 3 -7.15 -68.28 -3.73
N PRO A 4 -6.08 -67.48 -3.43
CA PRO A 4 -5.22 -67.33 -2.22
C PRO A 4 -4.69 -65.85 -2.03
N ALA A 5 -3.61 -65.69 -1.26
CA ALA A 5 -2.53 -64.67 -1.39
C ALA A 5 -2.89 -63.24 -0.89
N ASP A 6 -2.00 -62.44 -0.29
CA ASP A 6 -0.58 -62.54 0.08
C ASP A 6 -0.27 -61.35 1.01
N ASP A 7 0.96 -61.31 1.50
CA ASP A 7 1.77 -60.09 1.70
C ASP A 7 1.67 -59.23 3.00
N HIS A 8 2.77 -59.34 3.76
CA HIS A 8 3.57 -58.31 4.44
C HIS A 8 2.94 -57.28 5.41
N PRO A 9 3.45 -57.20 6.66
CA PRO A 9 3.22 -56.07 7.54
C PRO A 9 4.40 -55.08 7.58
N ASN A 10 4.03 -53.83 7.83
CA ASN A 10 4.73 -52.83 8.64
C ASN A 10 5.64 -51.81 7.93
N GLU A 11 5.02 -50.74 7.43
CA GLU A 11 5.65 -49.42 7.36
C GLU A 11 4.79 -48.42 8.15
N THR A 12 5.37 -47.93 9.25
CA THR A 12 4.84 -46.84 10.08
C THR A 12 4.91 -45.52 9.30
N PRO A 13 3.80 -44.77 9.12
CA PRO A 13 3.90 -43.44 8.55
C PRO A 13 4.34 -42.44 9.62
N VAL A 14 5.55 -41.89 9.45
CA VAL A 14 5.99 -40.66 10.10
C VAL A 14 5.00 -39.55 9.73
N ARG A 15 4.24 -39.06 10.72
CA ARG A 15 3.46 -37.82 10.62
C ARG A 15 4.42 -36.66 10.38
N SER A 16 4.67 -36.37 9.11
CA SER A 16 5.29 -35.12 8.69
C SER A 16 4.24 -34.02 8.81
N THR A 17 4.21 -33.33 9.94
CA THR A 17 3.47 -32.08 10.11
C THR A 17 4.11 -31.03 9.21
N ARG A 18 3.68 -30.97 7.96
CA ARG A 18 3.87 -29.81 7.10
C ARG A 18 3.18 -28.62 7.80
N PRO A 19 3.87 -27.49 8.01
CA PRO A 19 3.18 -26.28 8.43
C PRO A 19 2.17 -25.92 7.34
N THR A 20 0.91 -25.79 7.73
CA THR A 20 -0.14 -25.23 6.89
C THR A 20 0.30 -23.81 6.59
N ILE A 21 0.83 -23.59 5.38
CA ILE A 21 0.99 -22.24 4.84
C ILE A 21 -0.44 -21.70 4.82
N GLY A 22 -0.74 -20.77 5.72
CA GLY A 22 -2.05 -20.17 5.83
C GLY A 22 -2.40 -19.61 4.47
N THR A 23 -3.43 -20.15 3.84
CA THR A 23 -4.11 -19.51 2.73
C THR A 23 -4.71 -18.23 3.29
N THR A 24 -3.95 -17.13 3.21
CA THR A 24 -4.49 -15.79 3.38
C THR A 24 -5.69 -15.71 2.47
N THR A 25 -6.87 -15.50 3.06
CA THR A 25 -8.09 -15.45 2.27
C THR A 25 -8.11 -14.11 1.53
N ALA A 26 -8.74 -14.04 0.36
CA ALA A 26 -8.83 -12.79 -0.42
C ALA A 26 -9.41 -11.60 0.36
N SER A 27 -10.13 -11.85 1.46
CA SER A 27 -10.60 -10.84 2.40
C SER A 27 -9.49 -10.25 3.27
N ASP A 28 -8.57 -11.09 3.78
CA ASP A 28 -7.45 -10.66 4.62
C ASP A 28 -6.45 -9.79 3.83
N ASP A 29 -6.23 -10.15 2.55
CA ASP A 29 -5.40 -9.36 1.63
C ASP A 29 -6.06 -8.00 1.33
N ASN A 30 -7.37 -7.96 1.09
CA ASN A 30 -8.10 -6.71 0.86
C ASN A 30 -8.01 -5.79 2.10
N ASP A 31 -8.24 -6.32 3.30
CA ASP A 31 -8.15 -5.55 4.55
C ASP A 31 -6.72 -5.06 4.85
N TYR A 32 -5.71 -5.81 4.42
CA TYR A 32 -4.32 -5.37 4.47
C TYR A 32 -4.07 -4.19 3.53
N TRP A 33 -4.48 -4.29 2.27
CA TRP A 33 -4.29 -3.24 1.27
C TRP A 33 -5.10 -1.97 1.58
N GLN A 34 -6.34 -2.12 2.06
CA GLN A 34 -7.17 -1.00 2.52
C GLN A 34 -6.49 -0.20 3.63
N ARG A 35 -5.94 -0.89 4.64
CA ARG A 35 -5.17 -0.25 5.72
C ARG A 35 -3.89 0.38 5.20
N TRP A 36 -3.24 -0.21 4.20
CA TRP A 36 -2.04 0.35 3.60
C TRP A 36 -2.34 1.64 2.84
N ILE A 37 -3.36 1.64 1.98
CA ILE A 37 -3.80 2.83 1.23
C ILE A 37 -4.19 3.96 2.19
N ALA A 38 -4.95 3.65 3.25
CA ALA A 38 -5.33 4.66 4.25
C ALA A 38 -4.10 5.27 4.95
N ARG A 39 -3.05 4.48 5.23
CA ARG A 39 -1.81 4.98 5.85
C ARG A 39 -1.00 5.86 4.90
N LEU A 40 -0.88 5.50 3.62
CA LEU A 40 -0.18 6.36 2.66
C LEU A 40 -0.95 7.68 2.49
N LEU A 41 -2.27 7.60 2.32
CA LEU A 41 -3.12 8.79 2.23
C LEU A 41 -3.05 9.65 3.49
N ALA A 42 -2.98 9.06 4.68
CA ALA A 42 -2.78 9.82 5.93
C ALA A 42 -1.48 10.63 5.89
N VAL A 43 -0.39 10.03 5.41
CA VAL A 43 0.91 10.69 5.23
C VAL A 43 0.82 11.81 4.19
N LEU A 44 0.14 11.58 3.06
CA LEU A 44 -0.04 12.58 2.00
C LEU A 44 -1.00 13.72 2.38
N ALA A 45 -2.00 13.44 3.23
CA ALA A 45 -3.02 14.40 3.67
C ALA A 45 -2.60 15.24 4.89
N ALA A 46 -1.60 14.78 5.65
CA ALA A 46 -1.14 15.44 6.85
C ALA A 46 -0.74 16.90 6.63
N ASP A 47 -0.76 17.69 7.69
CA ASP A 47 -0.36 19.09 7.61
C ASP A 47 1.14 19.23 7.28
N PRO A 48 1.57 20.34 6.64
CA PRO A 48 2.94 20.49 6.17
C PRO A 48 4.00 20.25 7.26
N SER A 49 3.75 20.72 8.47
CA SER A 49 4.67 20.53 9.61
C SER A 49 4.79 19.06 10.01
N ASP A 50 3.69 18.32 10.00
CA ASP A 50 3.67 16.89 10.35
C ASP A 50 4.30 16.05 9.24
N GLN A 51 4.06 16.40 7.97
CA GLN A 51 4.73 15.78 6.81
C GLN A 51 6.25 15.97 6.89
N LEU A 52 6.71 17.19 7.19
CA LEU A 52 8.15 17.48 7.33
C LEU A 52 8.78 16.73 8.49
N ALA A 53 8.11 16.68 9.65
CA ALA A 53 8.59 15.94 10.82
C ALA A 53 8.70 14.45 10.51
N TRP A 54 7.65 13.87 9.92
CA TRP A 54 7.61 12.46 9.55
C TRP A 54 8.63 12.11 8.48
N ALA A 55 8.74 12.92 7.42
CA ALA A 55 9.70 12.71 6.34
C ALA A 55 11.14 12.86 6.83
N GLY A 56 11.39 13.78 7.77
CA GLY A 56 12.68 13.97 8.41
C GLY A 56 13.07 12.79 9.31
N GLU A 57 12.14 12.25 10.09
CA GLU A 57 12.39 11.07 10.93
C GLU A 57 12.71 9.82 10.08
N HIS A 58 11.95 9.63 9.00
CA HIS A 58 12.02 8.41 8.20
C HIS A 58 12.99 8.49 7.01
N GLN A 59 13.55 9.68 6.73
CA GLN A 59 14.55 9.91 5.67
C GLN A 59 14.11 9.40 4.29
N VAL A 60 12.81 9.50 3.99
CA VAL A 60 12.20 8.94 2.78
C VAL A 60 12.62 9.74 1.54
N ARG A 61 12.88 9.05 0.43
CA ARG A 61 13.13 9.67 -0.88
C ARG A 61 11.80 10.01 -1.54
N THR A 62 11.73 11.12 -2.26
CA THR A 62 10.50 11.50 -2.97
C THR A 62 10.09 10.45 -4.01
N ALA A 63 11.07 9.86 -4.71
CA ALA A 63 10.84 8.73 -5.61
C ALA A 63 10.11 7.56 -4.93
N ALA A 64 10.50 7.19 -3.70
CA ALA A 64 9.86 6.06 -3.01
C ALA A 64 8.38 6.34 -2.68
N VAL A 65 8.05 7.57 -2.27
CA VAL A 65 6.65 7.98 -2.06
C VAL A 65 5.85 7.89 -3.36
N ALA A 66 6.48 8.27 -4.46
CA ALA A 66 5.82 8.26 -5.76
C ALA A 66 5.66 6.84 -6.32
N ASP A 67 6.64 5.96 -6.10
CA ASP A 67 6.54 4.53 -6.45
C ASP A 67 5.42 3.86 -5.62
N ASP A 68 5.26 4.23 -4.34
CA ASP A 68 4.14 3.76 -3.52
C ASP A 68 2.78 4.23 -4.07
N VAL A 69 2.70 5.47 -4.57
CA VAL A 69 1.48 6.01 -5.20
C VAL A 69 1.15 5.26 -6.49
N GLU A 70 2.13 5.04 -7.36
CA GLU A 70 1.96 4.28 -8.60
C GLU A 70 1.47 2.85 -8.31
N PHE A 71 2.07 2.21 -7.30
CA PHE A 71 1.66 0.88 -6.86
C PHE A 71 0.23 0.87 -6.29
N ILE A 72 -0.18 1.87 -5.50
CA ILE A 72 -1.59 2.02 -5.09
C ILE A 72 -2.50 2.14 -6.30
N LEU A 73 -2.13 2.95 -7.29
CA LEU A 73 -2.98 3.17 -8.45
C LEU A 73 -3.22 1.86 -9.22
N HIS A 74 -2.16 1.06 -9.40
CA HIS A 74 -2.27 -0.25 -10.03
C HIS A 74 -3.17 -1.21 -9.22
N LEU A 75 -3.04 -1.22 -7.88
CA LEU A 75 -3.94 -2.01 -7.03
C LEU A 75 -5.39 -1.52 -7.08
N ALA A 76 -5.58 -0.20 -7.08
CA ALA A 76 -6.88 0.45 -7.08
C ALA A 76 -7.66 0.16 -8.37
N GLU A 77 -6.98 0.06 -9.52
CA GLU A 77 -7.58 -0.37 -10.79
C GLU A 77 -8.28 -1.73 -10.63
N GLY A 78 -7.56 -2.74 -10.14
CA GLY A 78 -8.16 -4.05 -9.88
C GLY A 78 -9.27 -4.02 -8.81
N MET A 79 -9.22 -3.07 -7.86
CA MET A 79 -10.26 -2.91 -6.86
C MET A 79 -11.55 -2.31 -7.42
N VAL A 80 -11.46 -1.37 -8.36
CA VAL A 80 -12.62 -0.82 -9.09
C VAL A 80 -13.28 -1.89 -9.94
N GLU A 81 -12.49 -2.69 -10.66
CA GLU A 81 -13.01 -3.82 -11.46
C GLU A 81 -13.82 -4.82 -10.62
N ARG A 82 -13.40 -5.02 -9.36
CA ARG A 82 -14.08 -5.90 -8.39
C ARG A 82 -15.20 -5.21 -7.59
N GLY A 83 -15.47 -3.92 -7.81
CA GLY A 83 -16.47 -3.16 -7.08
C GLY A 83 -16.14 -2.91 -5.60
N THR A 84 -14.86 -2.98 -5.24
CA THR A 84 -14.36 -2.78 -3.85
C THR A 84 -13.80 -1.37 -3.61
N LEU A 85 -13.76 -0.55 -4.65
CA LEU A 85 -13.38 0.85 -4.62
C LEU A 85 -14.31 1.64 -5.53
N GLU A 86 -14.80 2.79 -5.04
CA GLU A 86 -15.63 3.69 -5.83
C GLU A 86 -14.84 4.30 -6.99
N PRO A 87 -15.41 4.39 -8.21
CA PRO A 87 -14.74 4.97 -9.37
C PRO A 87 -14.25 6.40 -9.15
N GLU A 88 -14.96 7.21 -8.37
CA GLU A 88 -14.60 8.58 -8.03
C GLU A 88 -13.29 8.63 -7.24
N THR A 89 -13.14 7.74 -6.26
CA THR A 89 -11.89 7.62 -5.48
C THR A 89 -10.71 7.24 -6.37
N PHE A 90 -10.96 6.38 -7.36
CA PHE A 90 -9.92 6.03 -8.33
C PHE A 90 -9.52 7.23 -9.21
N GLN A 91 -10.47 8.09 -9.62
CA GLN A 91 -10.12 9.31 -10.33
C GLN A 91 -9.27 10.25 -9.47
N ASP A 92 -9.59 10.40 -8.18
CA ASP A 92 -8.79 11.22 -7.27
C ASP A 92 -7.37 10.67 -7.10
N LEU A 93 -7.20 9.34 -7.03
CA LEU A 93 -5.88 8.70 -7.00
C LEU A 93 -5.08 8.98 -8.30
N LYS A 94 -5.74 9.00 -9.46
CA LYS A 94 -5.10 9.37 -10.73
C LYS A 94 -4.67 10.83 -10.77
N ILE A 95 -5.38 11.72 -10.09
CA ILE A 95 -4.96 13.13 -9.95
C ILE A 95 -3.66 13.18 -9.16
N ILE A 96 -3.57 12.46 -8.03
CA ILE A 96 -2.33 12.38 -7.24
C ILE A 96 -1.18 11.85 -8.10
N ASP A 97 -1.36 10.73 -8.79
CA ASP A 97 -0.33 10.16 -9.68
C ASP A 97 0.16 11.16 -10.74
N ARG A 98 -0.79 11.86 -11.39
CA ARG A 98 -0.46 12.90 -12.36
C ARG A 98 0.38 14.02 -11.74
N LEU A 99 0.05 14.49 -10.53
CA LEU A 99 0.83 15.51 -9.82
C LEU A 99 2.27 15.04 -9.57
N PHE A 100 2.46 13.75 -9.25
CA PHE A 100 3.79 13.14 -9.12
C PHE A 100 4.53 12.99 -10.46
N GLY A 101 3.82 12.86 -11.58
CA GLY A 101 4.39 12.86 -12.92
C GLY A 101 4.80 14.25 -13.42
N GLU A 102 4.18 15.30 -12.90
CA GLU A 102 4.52 16.70 -13.21
C GLU A 102 5.70 17.23 -12.39
N MET A 103 6.10 16.52 -11.33
CA MET A 103 7.29 16.84 -10.53
C MET A 103 8.58 16.79 -11.35
N ASP A 104 9.45 17.77 -11.14
CA ASP A 104 10.75 17.80 -11.80
C ASP A 104 11.69 16.68 -11.32
N ALA A 105 12.61 16.26 -12.19
CA ALA A 105 13.52 15.15 -11.91
C ALA A 105 14.42 15.38 -10.69
N ARG A 106 14.76 16.64 -10.35
CA ARG A 106 15.57 16.97 -9.18
C ARG A 106 14.73 16.82 -7.91
N SER A 107 13.48 17.29 -7.90
CA SER A 107 12.56 17.09 -6.77
C SER A 107 12.20 15.63 -6.56
N ARG A 108 12.14 14.83 -7.63
CA ARG A 108 11.92 13.39 -7.52
C ARG A 108 13.14 12.63 -6.97
N ALA A 109 14.36 13.09 -7.27
CA ALA A 109 15.60 12.51 -6.76
C ALA A 109 15.98 12.97 -5.34
N SER A 110 15.38 14.05 -4.83
CA SER A 110 15.69 14.61 -3.51
C SER A 110 15.04 13.83 -2.35
N ARG A 111 15.41 14.21 -1.13
CA ARG A 111 14.71 13.75 0.07
C ARG A 111 13.31 14.37 0.09
N TRP A 112 12.34 13.60 0.55
CA TRP A 112 10.95 14.06 0.56
C TRP A 112 10.77 15.33 1.40
N ALA A 113 11.46 15.43 2.54
CA ALA A 113 11.47 16.64 3.36
C ALA A 113 11.96 17.89 2.60
N GLU A 114 12.93 17.74 1.68
CA GLU A 114 13.42 18.84 0.86
C GLU A 114 12.42 19.21 -0.25
N ALA A 115 11.81 18.20 -0.89
CA ALA A 115 10.77 18.41 -1.89
C ALA A 115 9.52 19.09 -1.31
N LEU A 116 9.11 18.71 -0.08
CA LEU A 116 7.97 19.32 0.63
C LEU A 116 8.15 20.81 0.87
N ALA A 117 9.39 21.26 1.09
CA ALA A 117 9.70 22.67 1.32
C ALA A 117 9.83 23.47 0.01
N ALA A 118 10.14 22.81 -1.10
CA ALA A 118 10.47 23.46 -2.37
C ALA A 118 9.27 23.52 -3.34
N ASP A 119 8.40 22.51 -3.33
CA ASP A 119 7.41 22.31 -4.38
C ASP A 119 5.98 22.62 -3.93
N VAL A 120 5.29 23.47 -4.68
CA VAL A 120 3.89 23.87 -4.44
C VAL A 120 2.91 22.73 -4.71
N ILE A 121 3.30 21.75 -5.54
CA ILE A 121 2.50 20.58 -5.92
C ILE A 121 2.00 19.82 -4.68
N TRP A 122 2.78 19.79 -3.59
CA TRP A 122 2.40 19.14 -2.34
C TRP A 122 1.14 19.72 -1.68
N SER A 123 0.80 20.98 -1.94
CA SER A 123 -0.45 21.57 -1.44
C SER A 123 -1.69 20.97 -2.11
N GLU A 124 -1.58 20.68 -3.39
CA GLU A 124 -2.63 20.03 -4.17
C GLU A 124 -2.72 18.55 -3.82
N VAL A 125 -1.57 17.85 -3.73
CA VAL A 125 -1.52 16.46 -3.26
C VAL A 125 -2.19 16.30 -1.90
N ARG A 126 -1.92 17.19 -0.94
CA ARG A 126 -2.61 17.19 0.38
C ARG A 126 -4.11 17.33 0.23
N THR A 127 -4.56 18.25 -0.62
CA THR A 127 -5.99 18.54 -0.81
C THR A 127 -6.72 17.32 -1.36
N VAL A 128 -6.18 16.70 -2.40
CA VAL A 128 -6.77 15.51 -3.01
C VAL A 128 -6.72 14.32 -2.07
N ALA A 129 -5.61 14.10 -1.35
CA ALA A 129 -5.52 13.03 -0.36
C ALA A 129 -6.56 13.18 0.77
N ARG A 130 -6.82 14.40 1.22
CA ARG A 130 -7.88 14.70 2.20
C ARG A 130 -9.27 14.38 1.66
N GLN A 131 -9.55 14.74 0.40
CA GLN A 131 -10.83 14.43 -0.25
C GLN A 131 -11.07 12.93 -0.31
N ILE A 132 -10.05 12.15 -0.69
CA ILE A 132 -10.13 10.69 -0.71
C ILE A 132 -10.43 10.14 0.68
N LEU A 133 -9.71 10.59 1.71
CA LEU A 133 -9.92 10.11 3.07
C LEU A 133 -11.33 10.45 3.60
N ILE A 134 -11.82 11.68 3.35
CA ILE A 134 -13.18 12.08 3.72
C ILE A 134 -14.22 11.22 2.99
N ALA A 135 -14.07 11.01 1.69
CA ALA A 135 -15.01 10.21 0.90
C ALA A 135 -15.08 8.75 1.37
N ARG A 136 -13.96 8.19 1.81
CA ARG A 136 -13.87 6.77 2.20
C ARG A 136 -14.16 6.50 3.66
N LEU A 137 -13.69 7.38 4.56
CA LEU A 137 -13.65 7.14 6.01
C LEU A 137 -14.44 8.18 6.80
N GLY A 138 -14.92 9.26 6.15
CA GLY A 138 -15.61 10.36 6.81
C GLY A 138 -14.68 11.34 7.54
N GLU A 139 -13.38 11.04 7.63
CA GLU A 139 -12.36 11.90 8.26
C GLU A 139 -11.05 11.85 7.46
N TRP A 140 -10.27 12.93 7.52
CA TRP A 140 -8.93 13.00 6.91
C TRP A 140 -7.80 13.00 7.92
N CYS A 141 -8.07 13.42 9.17
CA CYS A 141 -7.05 13.57 10.20
C CYS A 141 -6.76 12.22 10.86
N LEU A 142 -6.06 11.37 10.12
CA LEU A 142 -5.62 10.06 10.59
C LEU A 142 -4.25 10.16 11.26
N PRO A 143 -3.97 9.32 12.27
CA PRO A 143 -2.65 9.28 12.90
C PRO A 143 -1.59 8.83 11.89
N LEU A 144 -0.47 9.56 11.85
CA LEU A 144 0.66 9.21 11.01
C LEU A 144 1.25 7.85 11.41
N PRO A 145 1.56 6.98 10.44
CA PRO A 145 2.12 5.66 10.72
C PRO A 145 3.54 5.79 11.29
N ARG A 146 3.87 5.02 12.33
CA ARG A 146 5.21 5.03 12.96
C ARG A 146 6.32 4.35 12.14
N ARG A 147 5.96 3.71 11.04
CA ARG A 147 6.89 3.06 10.13
C ARG A 147 6.51 3.49 8.73
N VAL A 148 7.50 3.76 7.89
CA VAL A 148 7.27 3.84 6.45
C VAL A 148 6.55 2.55 6.06
N PRO A 149 5.37 2.63 5.43
CA PRO A 149 4.76 1.48 4.81
C PRO A 149 5.79 0.80 3.87
N PRO A 150 5.70 -0.53 3.64
CA PRO A 150 6.82 -1.28 3.07
C PRO A 150 7.32 -0.67 1.76
N GLN A 151 8.57 -0.21 1.78
CA GLN A 151 9.34 0.11 0.59
C GLN A 151 9.52 -1.22 -0.14
N HIS A 152 8.69 -1.50 -1.14
CA HIS A 152 8.71 -2.77 -1.86
C HIS A 152 10.13 -2.99 -2.42
N SER A 153 10.90 -3.79 -1.70
CA SER A 153 12.20 -4.29 -2.11
C SER A 153 11.88 -5.54 -2.92
N TYR A 154 11.64 -5.39 -4.21
CA TYR A 154 11.88 -6.52 -5.12
C TYR A 154 13.40 -6.58 -5.32
N ASP A 155 14.02 -7.58 -4.71
CA ASP A 155 15.30 -8.16 -5.14
C ASP A 155 15.00 -9.08 -6.35
#